data_AF-M5PEQ7-F1
#
_entry.id   AF-M5PEQ7-F1
#
_cell.length_a   1.000
_cell.length_b   1.000
_cell.length_c   1.000
_cell.angle_alpha   90.00
_cell.angle_beta   90.00
_cell.angle_gamma   90.00
#
_symmetry.space_group_name_H-M   'P 1'
#
loop_
_entity.id
_entity.type
_entity.pdbx_description
1 polymer ?
#
loop_
_entity_poly.entity_id
_entity_poly.type
_entity_poly.pdbx_seq_one_letter_code
_entity_poly.pdbx_strand_id
1 'polypeptide(L)'
;MLCAGHSAAVFITKQAFAKQTKEFYTQQNLLRNGVLYSVRHIQDEREREEKKAYGAVSYSILPAGKQTKLVRIKIKTAAKTVRTAEFQYHLKKKKISRWKEK
;
A
#
# COMPACT_ATOMS: atom_id res chain seq x y z
N MET A 1 25.13 37.19 11.34
CA MET A 1 23.83 36.61 11.77
C MET A 1 23.43 35.49 10.79
N LEU A 2 24.17 34.37 10.77
CA LEU A 2 24.01 33.26 9.79
C LEU A 2 23.70 31.91 10.47
N CYS A 3 23.96 31.77 11.77
CA CYS A 3 23.78 30.52 12.52
C CYS A 3 22.30 30.14 12.73
N ALA A 4 21.42 31.14 12.90
CA ALA A 4 19.99 30.92 13.09
C ALA A 4 19.30 30.39 11.82
N GLY A 5 19.67 30.93 10.64
CA GLY A 5 19.16 30.47 9.34
C GLY A 5 19.58 29.05 9.01
N HIS A 6 20.84 28.69 9.29
CA HIS A 6 21.35 27.34 9.08
C HIS A 6 20.67 26.32 10.02
N SER A 7 20.47 26.68 11.29
CA SER A 7 19.80 25.83 12.28
C SER A 7 18.32 25.59 11.95
N ALA A 8 17.62 26.63 11.48
CA ALA A 8 16.23 26.54 11.04
C ALA A 8 16.09 25.66 9.79
N ALA A 9 16.97 25.81 8.79
CA ALA A 9 16.97 24.98 7.59
C ALA A 9 17.17 23.50 7.93
N VAL A 10 18.16 23.17 8.76
CA VAL A 10 18.41 21.79 9.20
C VAL A 10 17.22 21.20 9.96
N PHE A 11 16.57 21.98 10.83
CA PHE A 11 15.38 21.56 11.55
C PHE A 11 14.20 21.25 10.61
N ILE A 12 13.91 22.15 9.65
CA ILE A 12 12.86 21.98 8.64
C ILE A 12 13.13 20.73 7.80
N THR A 13 14.36 20.52 7.35
CA THR A 13 14.75 19.33 6.57
C THR A 13 14.53 18.05 7.37
N LYS A 14 14.94 18.01 8.65
CA LYS A 14 14.71 16.84 9.52
C LYS A 14 13.23 16.54 9.71
N GLN A 15 12.41 17.57 9.95
CA GLN A 15 10.98 17.41 10.12
C GLN A 15 10.29 16.93 8.84
N ALA A 16 10.69 17.47 7.69
CA ALA A 16 10.19 17.03 6.38
C ALA A 16 10.56 15.57 6.09
N PHE A 17 11.80 15.18 6.35
CA PHE A 17 12.26 13.80 6.20
C PHE A 17 11.47 12.85 7.09
N ALA A 18 11.34 13.15 8.39
CA ALA A 18 10.57 12.33 9.32
C ALA A 18 9.11 12.16 8.88
N LYS A 19 8.48 13.22 8.36
CA LYS A 19 7.12 13.18 7.81
C LYS A 19 7.03 12.26 6.59
N GLN A 20 7.95 12.41 5.64
CA GLN A 20 8.00 11.58 4.43
C GLN A 20 8.26 10.11 4.75
N THR A 21 9.19 9.82 5.66
CA THR A 21 9.49 8.47 6.13
C THR A 21 8.27 7.84 6.79
N LYS A 22 7.58 8.55 7.69
CA LYS A 22 6.36 8.06 8.32
C LYS A 22 5.27 7.74 7.29
N GLU A 23 5.09 8.63 6.31
CA GLU A 23 4.12 8.44 5.25
C GLU A 23 4.46 7.22 4.38
N PHE A 24 5.73 7.06 4.01
CA PHE A 24 6.22 5.90 3.27
C PHE A 24 5.92 4.59 4.02
N TYR A 25 6.27 4.48 5.30
CA TYR A 25 5.99 3.27 6.08
C TYR A 25 4.49 3.03 6.27
N THR A 26 3.69 4.09 6.37
CA THR A 26 2.23 3.97 6.42
C THR A 26 1.69 3.35 5.13
N GLN A 27 2.18 3.79 3.98
CA GLN A 27 1.82 3.21 2.69
C GLN A 27 2.24 1.75 2.56
N GLN A 28 3.48 1.41 2.96
CA GLN A 28 3.97 0.03 2.90
C GLN A 28 3.16 -0.91 3.80
N ASN A 29 2.79 -0.46 5.01
CA ASN A 29 1.95 -1.23 5.92
C ASN A 29 0.54 -1.46 5.35
N LEU A 30 -0.08 -0.43 4.76
CA LEU A 30 -1.38 -0.56 4.11
C LEU A 30 -1.31 -1.52 2.91
N LEU A 31 -0.26 -1.45 2.08
CA LEU A 31 -0.07 -2.37 0.96
C LEU A 31 0.08 -3.82 1.44
N ARG A 32 0.93 -4.06 2.45
CA ARG A 32 1.12 -5.39 3.04
C ARG A 32 -0.20 -5.95 3.60
N ASN A 33 -0.98 -5.12 4.27
CA ASN A 33 -2.31 -5.51 4.75
C ASN A 33 -3.26 -5.84 3.60
N GLY A 34 -3.25 -5.06 2.51
CA GLY A 34 -4.03 -5.35 1.31
C GLY A 34 -3.69 -6.69 0.69
N VAL A 35 -2.39 -7.04 0.62
CA VAL A 35 -1.95 -8.36 0.16
C VAL A 35 -2.49 -9.45 1.09
N LEU A 36 -2.34 -9.28 2.41
CA LEU A 36 -2.83 -10.26 3.37
C LEU A 36 -4.35 -10.47 3.29
N TYR A 37 -5.13 -9.39 3.21
CA TYR A 37 -6.60 -9.47 3.17
C TYR A 37 -7.12 -10.06 1.87
N SER A 38 -6.55 -9.66 0.73
CA SER A 38 -6.92 -10.21 -0.57
C SER A 38 -6.57 -11.69 -0.68
N VAL A 39 -5.39 -12.12 -0.20
CA VAL A 39 -5.01 -13.54 -0.21
C VAL A 39 -5.89 -14.38 0.73
N ARG A 40 -6.27 -13.84 1.90
CA ARG A 40 -7.21 -14.51 2.81
C ARG A 40 -8.56 -14.78 2.15
N HIS A 41 -9.03 -13.87 1.31
CA HIS A 41 -10.32 -13.97 0.61
C HIS A 41 -10.17 -14.32 -0.87
N ILE A 42 -9.07 -14.97 -1.28
CA ILE A 42 -8.71 -15.12 -2.71
C ILE A 42 -9.72 -15.92 -3.55
N GLN A 43 -10.62 -16.65 -2.90
CA GLN A 43 -11.71 -17.38 -3.55
C GLN A 43 -12.97 -16.53 -3.72
N ASP A 44 -13.10 -15.45 -2.96
CA ASP A 44 -14.21 -14.51 -3.05
C ASP A 44 -13.91 -13.49 -4.14
N GLU A 45 -14.51 -13.66 -5.33
CA GLU A 45 -14.42 -12.70 -6.43
C GLU A 45 -15.25 -11.45 -6.13
N ARG A 46 -14.76 -10.63 -5.21
CA ARG A 46 -15.45 -9.43 -4.73
C ARG A 46 -14.46 -8.29 -4.49
N GLU A 47 -15.00 -7.09 -4.59
CA GLU A 47 -14.35 -5.89 -4.08
C GLU A 47 -14.68 -5.72 -2.60
N ARG A 48 -13.68 -5.39 -1.79
CA ARG A 48 -13.86 -5.02 -0.38
C ARG A 48 -12.99 -3.83 -0.02
N GLU A 49 -13.46 -3.04 0.94
CA GLU A 49 -12.73 -1.96 1.58
C GLU A 49 -12.60 -2.20 3.09
N GLU A 50 -11.40 -2.01 3.61
CA GLU A 50 -11.05 -2.14 5.01
C GLU A 50 -10.47 -0.81 5.52
N LYS A 51 -11.15 -0.19 6.49
CA LYS A 51 -10.69 1.06 7.12
C LYS A 51 -9.77 0.74 8.30
N LYS A 52 -8.69 1.53 8.43
CA LYS A 52 -7.69 1.48 9.51
C LYS A 52 -7.50 2.88 10.08
N ALA A 53 -6.90 2.96 11.27
CA ALA A 53 -6.62 4.24 11.93
C ALA A 53 -5.73 5.17 11.08
N TYR A 54 -4.87 4.62 10.23
CA TYR A 54 -3.89 5.35 9.42
C TYR A 54 -4.23 5.40 7.92
N GLY A 55 -5.41 4.93 7.51
CA GLY A 55 -5.84 4.94 6.12
C GLY A 55 -6.87 3.87 5.79
N ALA A 56 -7.13 3.66 4.51
CA ALA A 56 -8.02 2.62 4.01
C ALA A 56 -7.28 1.76 2.97
N VAL A 57 -7.71 0.50 2.89
CA VAL A 57 -7.24 -0.48 1.90
C VAL A 57 -8.46 -1.03 1.18
N SER A 58 -8.50 -0.88 -0.12
CA SER A 58 -9.51 -1.50 -0.99
C SER A 58 -8.82 -2.52 -1.87
N TYR A 59 -9.45 -3.68 -2.08
CA TYR A 59 -8.92 -4.68 -3.00
C TYR A 59 -10.03 -5.32 -3.82
N SER A 60 -9.70 -5.73 -5.04
CA SER A 60 -10.57 -6.51 -5.92
C SER A 60 -9.85 -7.74 -6.43
N ILE A 61 -10.58 -8.84 -6.52
CA ILE A 61 -10.09 -10.15 -6.97
C ILE A 61 -10.86 -10.53 -8.22
N LEU A 62 -10.13 -10.74 -9.31
CA LEU A 62 -10.67 -11.05 -10.62
C LEU A 62 -10.12 -12.39 -11.13
N PRO A 63 -10.89 -13.16 -11.91
CA PRO A 63 -10.36 -14.34 -12.58
C PRO A 63 -9.32 -13.93 -13.64
N ALA A 64 -8.18 -14.62 -13.68
CA ALA A 64 -7.10 -14.38 -14.65
C ALA A 64 -6.64 -15.66 -15.38
N GLY A 65 -7.32 -16.79 -15.12
CA GLY A 65 -7.04 -18.10 -15.67
C GLY A 65 -7.58 -19.21 -14.76
N LYS A 66 -7.45 -20.48 -15.17
CA LYS A 66 -8.00 -21.64 -14.43
C LYS A 66 -7.49 -21.77 -12.98
N GLN A 67 -6.25 -21.34 -12.70
CA GLN A 67 -5.64 -21.46 -11.37
C GLN A 67 -4.99 -20.16 -10.89
N THR A 68 -5.34 -19.04 -11.53
CA THR A 68 -4.72 -17.75 -11.26
C THR A 68 -5.80 -16.70 -11.05
N LYS A 69 -5.64 -15.89 -10.01
CA LYS A 69 -6.45 -14.70 -9.76
C LYS A 69 -5.60 -13.45 -9.97
N LEU A 70 -6.19 -12.41 -10.55
CA LEU A 70 -5.61 -11.07 -10.57
C LEU A 70 -6.15 -10.32 -9.36
N VAL A 71 -5.24 -9.74 -8.58
CA VAL A 71 -5.59 -8.93 -7.42
C VAL A 71 -5.14 -7.51 -7.69
N ARG A 72 -6.05 -6.56 -7.47
CA ARG A 72 -5.75 -5.13 -7.46
C ARG A 72 -5.95 -4.60 -6.06
N ILE A 73 -5.00 -3.82 -5.58
CA ILE A 73 -5.03 -3.14 -4.29
C ILE A 73 -4.95 -1.65 -4.55
N LYS A 74 -5.79 -0.90 -3.84
CA LYS A 74 -5.72 0.54 -3.73
C LYS A 74 -5.62 0.90 -2.25
N ILE A 75 -4.65 1.72 -1.91
CA ILE A 75 -4.51 2.26 -0.56
C ILE A 75 -4.73 3.75 -0.57
N LYS A 76 -5.28 4.27 0.53
CA LYS A 76 -5.42 5.71 0.76
C LYS A 76 -4.99 6.02 2.18
N THR A 77 -3.96 6.83 2.36
CA THR A 77 -3.51 7.24 3.69
C THR A 77 -4.39 8.36 4.25
N ALA A 78 -4.30 8.62 5.56
CA ALA A 78 -4.94 9.77 6.18
C ALA A 78 -4.47 11.11 5.58
N ALA A 79 -3.23 11.17 5.08
CA ALA A 79 -2.69 12.29 4.31
C ALA A 79 -3.26 12.41 2.89
N LYS A 80 -4.26 11.59 2.55
CA LYS A 80 -4.92 11.50 1.23
C LYS A 80 -4.02 11.03 0.09
N THR A 81 -2.82 10.51 0.38
CA THR A 81 -1.97 9.89 -0.64
C THR A 81 -2.61 8.56 -1.08
N VAL A 82 -2.66 8.35 -2.39
CA VAL A 82 -3.20 7.13 -2.99
C VAL A 82 -2.08 6.39 -3.70
N ARG A 83 -1.99 5.09 -3.47
CA ARG A 83 -1.13 4.18 -4.24
C ARG A 83 -1.91 2.96 -4.67
N THR A 84 -1.47 2.34 -5.75
CA THR A 84 -2.08 1.12 -6.25
C THR A 84 -1.03 0.05 -6.50
N ALA A 85 -1.42 -1.20 -6.27
CA ALA A 85 -0.62 -2.36 -6.61
C ALA A 85 -1.48 -3.40 -7.31
N GLU A 86 -0.90 -4.14 -8.22
CA GLU A 86 -1.53 -5.26 -8.90
C GLU A 86 -0.58 -6.46 -8.86
N PHE A 87 -1.14 -7.65 -8.64
CA PHE A 87 -0.39 -8.89 -8.72
C PHE A 87 -1.26 -10.08 -9.12
N GLN A 88 -0.62 -11.13 -9.61
CA GLN A 88 -1.27 -12.41 -9.86
C GLN A 88 -1.01 -13.37 -8.70
N TYR A 89 -2.02 -14.13 -8.31
CA TYR A 89 -1.90 -15.16 -7.29
C TYR A 89 -2.22 -16.54 -7.88
N HIS A 90 -1.26 -17.46 -7.75
CA HIS A 90 -1.43 -18.85 -8.16
C HIS A 90 -2.03 -19.68 -7.03
N LEU A 91 -3.27 -20.15 -7.21
CA LEU A 91 -4.05 -20.84 -6.17
C LEU A 91 -3.37 -22.11 -5.66
N LYS A 92 -2.89 -22.98 -6.58
CA LYS A 92 -2.23 -24.25 -6.20
C LYS A 92 -0.86 -24.04 -5.56
N LYS A 93 -0.06 -23.13 -6.12
CA LYS A 93 1.31 -22.87 -5.65
C LYS A 93 1.37 -21.98 -4.41
N LYS A 94 0.26 -21.28 -4.08
CA LYS A 94 0.18 -20.26 -3.04
C LYS A 94 1.27 -19.19 -3.17
N LYS A 95 1.50 -18.71 -4.40
CA LYS A 95 2.56 -17.75 -4.73
C LYS A 95 2.03 -16.54 -5.48
N ILE A 96 2.61 -15.39 -5.14
CA ILE A 96 2.43 -14.13 -5.85
C ILE A 96 3.39 -14.07 -7.05
N SER A 97 2.92 -13.55 -8.17
CA SER A 97 3.70 -13.29 -9.37
C SER A 97 3.25 -11.97 -10.02
N ARG A 98 4.07 -11.43 -10.94
CA ARG A 98 3.76 -10.22 -11.73
C ARG A 98 3.35 -9.00 -10.89
N TRP A 99 4.16 -8.67 -9.89
CA TRP A 99 3.94 -7.50 -9.04
C TRP A 99 4.13 -6.20 -9.83
N LYS A 100 3.18 -5.26 -9.69
CA LYS A 100 3.21 -3.95 -10.32
C LYS A 100 2.66 -2.89 -9.38
N GLU A 101 3.50 -1.93 -8.98
CA GLU A 101 3.09 -0.75 -8.21
C GLU A 101 2.96 0.48 -9.10
N LYS A 102 2.01 1.35 -8.77
CA LYS A 102 1.87 2.71 -9.32
C LYS A 102 1.59 3.69 -8.19
#